data_AF-A0A1U7CNB0-F1
#
_entry.id   AF-A0A1U7CNB0-F1
#
_cell.length_a   1.000
_cell.length_b   1.000
_cell.length_c   1.000
_cell.angle_alpha   90.00
_cell.angle_beta   90.00
_cell.angle_gamma   90.00
#
_symmetry.space_group_name_H-M   'P 1'
#
loop_
_entity.id
_entity.type
_entity.pdbx_description
1 polymer ?
#
loop_
_entity_poly.entity_id
_entity_poly.type
_entity_poly.pdbx_seq_one_letter_code
_entity_poly.pdbx_strand_id
1 'polypeptide(L)'
;MMTTSADYWSADPRLRIPVVLSYLALLMSSILSGCTSTTELRWQGSQAPHRESPPESSRDEVKSDLPKRRGRSRPRTPDAEEPRVGDVGLVLTAAEMPSRLATGDPIHAIPAAEREYPIDLTTALRLAEIENPMIAEARQRIGEALAIRQKAMVLLLPSLNLGMNYHGHTGNLQRSAGRILSLDENSLYFGGGAGVIAASAPEVPAVSIFSELTDAIFEPLAARQQVEAARFGASATANNILLEVAELYFELLAAEADLGVRYETAEQAAEVARLTRAYAQAQQGREADAERAATELSLIVDEIRQAEEQVAVAAAHLSQRLHLDQSVRVRPVAPKVELATIVDPVAPLTDLIQAALAGRPEVGARGAAVAAAEVRRKQEWYRPFLPTLWLGFSGGAFGGGSNVAPPQLSNFGGRTDFDVQLFWTLRNLGAGNLSLVKRRQAEVGQAVGERSRAIAEIRTEVASAYAGVSASRRQVALTTRQLNSAVIGFREDLVRIKNTVGRPIEVVNSLELLNQARVDRIRAVMDYNKAEVRLFVSLGSPPPLGESATEPIPPAPIASPPLPPLAAMRAAP
;
A
#
# COMPACT_ATOMS: atom_id res chain seq x y z
N MET A 1 31.54 -23.55 32.58
CA MET A 1 31.47 -22.71 33.80
C MET A 1 30.66 -21.48 33.43
N MET A 2 29.32 -21.51 33.41
CA MET A 2 28.36 -21.46 34.53
C MET A 2 28.60 -20.28 35.49
N THR A 3 27.77 -19.23 35.33
CA THR A 3 27.19 -18.31 36.34
C THR A 3 26.39 -17.24 35.56
N THR A 4 25.07 -17.38 35.33
CA THR A 4 23.89 -16.95 36.13
C THR A 4 23.83 -15.47 36.55
N SER A 5 22.95 -14.72 35.88
CA SER A 5 22.05 -13.68 36.43
C SER A 5 20.87 -13.58 35.45
N ALA A 6 19.71 -14.23 35.62
CA ALA A 6 18.67 -13.97 36.62
C ALA A 6 18.35 -12.47 36.73
N ASP A 7 17.37 -12.03 35.94
CA ASP A 7 16.32 -11.05 36.30
C ASP A 7 15.62 -10.55 35.03
N TYR A 8 14.42 -11.05 34.74
CA TYR A 8 13.32 -10.36 34.03
C TYR A 8 12.09 -11.29 33.98
N TRP A 9 11.44 -11.44 35.14
CA TRP A 9 10.05 -11.85 35.24
C TRP A 9 9.28 -10.71 35.90
N SER A 10 8.83 -9.73 35.10
CA SER A 10 7.74 -8.86 35.52
C SER A 10 6.44 -9.44 34.97
N ALA A 11 5.57 -9.84 35.89
CA ALA A 11 4.19 -10.19 35.59
C ALA A 11 3.48 -8.95 35.04
N ASP A 12 2.93 -9.06 33.82
CA ASP A 12 2.09 -8.02 33.22
C ASP A 12 0.70 -8.04 33.89
N PRO A 13 0.25 -6.97 34.57
CA PRO A 13 -1.01 -6.96 35.31
C PRO A 13 -2.22 -6.58 34.43
N ARG A 14 -2.22 -6.94 33.14
CA ARG A 14 -3.30 -6.60 32.20
C ARG A 14 -3.81 -7.77 31.37
N LEU A 15 -4.03 -8.92 31.99
CA LEU A 15 -5.07 -9.84 31.51
C LEU A 15 -6.45 -9.27 31.88
N ARG A 16 -6.93 -8.29 31.09
CA ARG A 16 -8.37 -8.01 31.09
C ARG A 16 -9.04 -9.21 30.41
N ILE A 17 -9.65 -10.06 31.23
CA ILE A 17 -10.57 -11.11 30.81
C ILE A 17 -11.52 -10.50 29.77
N PRO A 18 -11.62 -11.06 28.56
CA PRO A 18 -12.48 -10.50 27.52
C PRO A 18 -13.92 -10.47 28.01
N VAL A 19 -14.63 -9.39 27.70
CA VAL A 19 -16.04 -9.13 27.99
C VAL A 19 -16.95 -10.33 27.64
N VAL A 20 -16.52 -11.20 26.72
CA VAL A 20 -17.16 -12.49 26.37
C VAL A 20 -17.30 -13.44 27.57
N LEU A 21 -16.32 -13.50 28.48
CA LEU A 21 -16.39 -14.33 29.70
C LEU A 21 -17.38 -13.76 30.73
N SER A 22 -17.55 -12.43 30.76
CA SER A 22 -18.59 -11.78 31.58
C SER A 22 -19.99 -12.03 31.03
N TYR A 23 -20.15 -12.06 29.71
CA TYR A 23 -21.42 -12.46 29.07
C TYR A 23 -21.71 -13.95 29.25
N LEU A 24 -20.70 -14.82 29.24
CA LEU A 24 -20.86 -16.26 29.53
C LEU A 24 -21.30 -16.51 30.97
N ALA A 25 -20.81 -15.72 31.94
CA ALA A 25 -21.29 -15.76 33.32
C ALA A 25 -22.74 -15.26 33.47
N LEU A 26 -23.13 -14.23 32.71
CA LEU A 26 -24.52 -13.74 32.64
C LEU A 26 -25.45 -14.75 31.97
N LEU A 27 -25.02 -15.39 30.89
CA LEU A 27 -25.80 -16.40 30.16
C LEU A 27 -25.98 -17.68 31.00
N MET A 28 -24.91 -18.12 31.68
CA MET A 28 -24.97 -19.22 32.66
C MET A 28 -25.91 -18.88 33.83
N SER A 29 -25.89 -17.65 34.34
CA SER A 29 -26.80 -17.23 35.43
C SER A 29 -28.26 -17.16 34.98
N SER A 30 -28.55 -16.82 33.72
CA SER A 30 -29.92 -16.81 33.18
C SER A 30 -30.46 -18.22 32.90
N ILE A 31 -29.61 -19.18 32.54
CA ILE A 31 -30.03 -20.58 32.31
C ILE A 31 -30.26 -21.31 33.64
N LEU A 32 -29.47 -21.00 34.68
CA LEU A 32 -29.66 -21.56 36.03
C LEU A 32 -30.83 -20.97 36.82
N SER A 33 -31.40 -19.84 36.40
CA SER A 33 -32.55 -19.20 37.09
C SER A 33 -33.91 -19.53 36.44
N GLY A 34 -33.94 -20.33 35.37
CA GLY A 34 -35.13 -20.60 34.56
C GLY A 34 -36.02 -21.77 35.00
N CYS A 35 -35.79 -22.36 36.19
CA CYS A 35 -36.61 -23.45 36.71
C CYS A 35 -37.32 -23.04 38.00
N THR A 36 -38.37 -22.21 37.92
CA THR A 36 -39.53 -22.27 38.84
C THR A 36 -40.79 -21.64 38.22
N SER A 37 -41.90 -22.39 38.36
CA SER A 37 -43.32 -22.02 38.25
C SER A 37 -43.88 -21.44 36.94
N THR A 38 -44.77 -22.23 36.34
CA THR A 38 -45.89 -21.82 35.50
C THR A 38 -46.83 -20.87 36.25
N THR A 39 -46.93 -19.61 35.81
CA THR A 39 -48.13 -18.79 35.98
C THR A 39 -48.18 -17.71 34.90
N GLU A 40 -49.35 -17.51 34.31
CA GLU A 40 -49.66 -16.51 33.30
C GLU A 40 -49.15 -15.12 33.68
N LEU A 41 -48.51 -14.41 32.74
CA LEU A 41 -48.34 -12.96 32.84
C LEU A 41 -48.80 -12.26 31.57
N ARG A 42 -49.90 -11.55 31.82
CA ARG A 42 -50.73 -10.69 30.99
C ARG A 42 -49.91 -9.51 30.47
N TRP A 43 -49.94 -9.30 29.16
CA TRP A 43 -49.42 -8.10 28.51
C TRP A 43 -50.23 -6.87 28.94
N GLN A 44 -49.55 -5.85 29.49
CA GLN A 44 -50.12 -4.53 29.71
C GLN A 44 -49.07 -3.48 29.36
N GLY A 45 -49.36 -2.70 28.31
CA GLY A 45 -48.51 -1.63 27.83
C GLY A 45 -48.73 -0.31 28.57
N SER A 46 -47.67 0.51 28.61
CA SER A 46 -47.72 1.96 28.79
C SER A 46 -46.37 2.52 28.33
N GLN A 47 -46.33 3.20 27.19
CA GLN A 47 -46.28 4.67 27.07
C GLN A 47 -44.93 5.30 27.47
N ALA A 48 -44.29 5.89 26.44
CA ALA A 48 -43.19 6.84 26.54
C ALA A 48 -43.67 8.20 27.10
N PRO A 49 -42.73 9.07 27.50
CA PRO A 49 -42.79 10.44 26.97
C PRO A 49 -41.43 11.06 26.58
N HIS A 50 -41.51 11.83 25.48
CA HIS A 50 -40.91 13.14 25.14
C HIS A 50 -39.57 13.58 25.78
N ARG A 51 -38.50 13.85 25.00
CA ARG A 51 -38.18 15.11 24.26
C ARG A 51 -38.35 16.39 25.09
N GLU A 52 -37.23 17.03 25.43
CA GLU A 52 -37.11 18.49 25.47
C GLU A 52 -35.64 18.97 25.56
N SER A 53 -35.34 20.06 24.85
CA SER A 53 -34.17 20.94 24.92
C SER A 53 -34.67 22.30 24.42
N PRO A 54 -33.97 23.44 24.64
CA PRO A 54 -33.18 23.93 25.77
C PRO A 54 -33.82 25.23 26.33
N PRO A 55 -33.10 26.09 27.09
CA PRO A 55 -32.91 27.42 26.52
C PRO A 55 -31.55 28.08 26.79
N GLU A 56 -31.42 29.19 26.08
CA GLU A 56 -30.31 30.09 25.84
C GLU A 56 -30.23 31.24 26.85
N SER A 57 -29.07 31.93 26.84
CA SER A 57 -28.86 33.36 27.10
C SER A 57 -28.14 33.82 28.39
N SER A 58 -26.93 34.34 28.14
CA SER A 58 -26.53 35.74 28.35
C SER A 58 -25.83 36.19 29.65
N ARG A 59 -24.88 37.11 29.39
CA ARG A 59 -24.24 38.15 30.21
C ARG A 59 -22.95 37.75 30.95
N ASP A 60 -21.80 38.28 30.49
CA ASP A 60 -21.14 39.56 30.91
C ASP A 60 -20.28 39.28 32.17
N GLU A 61 -19.05 39.74 32.41
CA GLU A 61 -18.21 40.81 31.88
C GLU A 61 -16.80 40.65 32.54
N VAL A 62 -15.72 40.93 31.79
CA VAL A 62 -14.61 41.88 32.13
C VAL A 62 -13.63 41.61 33.30
N LYS A 63 -12.34 41.36 32.94
CA LYS A 63 -11.09 42.14 33.29
C LYS A 63 -9.83 41.31 32.95
N SER A 64 -9.07 41.70 31.92
CA SER A 64 -7.90 42.62 31.93
C SER A 64 -6.68 42.07 32.68
N ASP A 65 -5.59 41.77 31.95
CA ASP A 65 -4.33 42.48 32.12
C ASP A 65 -3.29 42.14 31.04
N LEU A 66 -2.74 43.21 30.46
CA LEU A 66 -1.61 43.32 29.55
C LEU A 66 -0.48 44.03 30.32
N PRO A 67 0.80 43.85 29.97
CA PRO A 67 1.45 44.85 29.10
C PRO A 67 2.46 44.24 28.11
N LYS A 68 2.38 44.57 26.81
CA LYS A 68 3.09 45.64 26.09
C LYS A 68 4.61 45.72 26.30
N ARG A 69 5.37 45.41 25.23
CA ARG A 69 6.60 46.13 24.86
C ARG A 69 6.55 46.58 23.39
N ARG A 70 6.51 47.90 23.19
CA ARG A 70 6.93 48.63 21.97
C ARG A 70 8.47 48.51 21.88
N GLY A 71 9.16 48.49 20.75
CA GLY A 71 8.89 49.01 19.40
C GLY A 71 10.11 49.84 18.99
N ARG A 72 10.60 49.73 17.76
CA ARG A 72 11.34 50.80 17.04
C ARG A 72 11.61 50.40 15.59
N SER A 73 10.95 51.11 14.70
CA SER A 73 11.24 51.25 13.27
C SER A 73 11.98 52.58 13.05
N ARG A 74 12.99 52.61 12.19
CA ARG A 74 13.34 53.75 11.32
C ARG A 74 14.25 53.30 10.15
N PRO A 75 14.17 53.93 8.96
CA PRO A 75 14.80 53.47 7.72
C PRO A 75 15.99 54.34 7.25
N ARG A 76 16.86 53.78 6.39
CA ARG A 76 17.71 54.48 5.37
C ARG A 76 18.51 53.42 4.57
N THR A 77 18.16 53.19 3.29
CA THR A 77 18.85 53.58 2.03
C THR A 77 20.06 52.73 1.62
N PRO A 78 20.26 52.53 0.30
CA PRO A 78 20.88 51.34 -0.29
C PRO A 78 22.36 51.57 -0.64
N ASP A 79 23.18 50.53 -0.56
CA ASP A 79 24.46 50.47 -1.30
C ASP A 79 24.96 49.02 -1.42
N ALA A 80 25.57 48.77 -2.58
CA ALA A 80 26.49 47.68 -2.95
C ALA A 80 25.91 46.26 -3.14
N GLU A 81 25.60 46.00 -4.42
CA GLU A 81 25.30 44.70 -5.01
C GLU A 81 26.62 43.97 -5.35
N GLU A 82 26.90 42.87 -4.65
CA GLU A 82 27.90 41.87 -5.05
C GLU A 82 27.20 40.72 -5.80
N PRO A 83 27.78 40.19 -6.90
CA PRO A 83 27.08 39.31 -7.80
C PRO A 83 26.94 37.91 -7.19
N ARG A 84 25.68 37.52 -6.91
CA ARG A 84 25.33 36.12 -6.66
C ARG A 84 25.46 35.36 -7.98
N VAL A 85 26.24 34.29 -7.96
CA VAL A 85 26.30 33.28 -9.02
C VAL A 85 24.89 32.70 -9.16
N GLY A 86 24.18 33.16 -10.19
CA GLY A 86 22.81 32.75 -10.45
C GLY A 86 22.73 31.30 -10.90
N ASP A 87 21.79 30.57 -10.31
CA ASP A 87 21.22 29.37 -10.89
C ASP A 87 20.83 29.65 -12.34
N VAL A 88 21.48 28.96 -13.27
CA VAL A 88 21.01 28.87 -14.65
C VAL A 88 19.89 27.83 -14.65
N GLY A 89 18.73 28.22 -14.14
CA GLY A 89 17.49 27.47 -14.34
C GLY A 89 17.16 27.54 -15.83
N LEU A 90 17.17 26.39 -16.50
CA LEU A 90 16.69 26.26 -17.87
C LEU A 90 15.16 26.47 -17.84
N VAL A 91 14.72 27.72 -17.97
CA VAL A 91 13.29 28.03 -18.11
C VAL A 91 12.94 27.76 -19.58
N LEU A 92 12.42 26.56 -19.85
CA LEU A 92 11.81 26.23 -21.13
C LEU A 92 10.43 26.92 -21.20
N THR A 93 10.39 28.16 -21.69
CA THR A 93 9.11 28.81 -22.03
C THR A 93 8.59 28.20 -23.32
N ALA A 94 7.44 27.53 -23.24
CA ALA A 94 6.65 27.16 -24.40
C ALA A 94 6.01 28.42 -25.00
N ALA A 95 6.71 29.14 -25.88
CA ALA A 95 6.11 30.17 -26.72
C ALA A 95 6.96 30.46 -27.96
N GLU A 96 6.32 30.20 -29.12
CA GLU A 96 6.67 30.61 -30.49
C GLU A 96 7.90 29.95 -31.15
N MET A 97 7.68 28.73 -31.66
CA MET A 97 8.55 28.13 -32.67
C MET A 97 8.59 29.00 -33.94
N PRO A 98 9.76 29.43 -34.43
CA PRO A 98 9.85 30.15 -35.70
C PRO A 98 9.49 29.21 -36.86
N SER A 99 8.43 29.56 -37.59
CA SER A 99 7.87 28.86 -38.75
C SER A 99 8.78 28.90 -40.00
N ARG A 100 10.04 28.44 -39.93
CA ARG A 100 10.98 28.47 -41.08
C ARG A 100 11.74 27.16 -41.33
N LEU A 101 11.10 26.02 -41.10
CA LEU A 101 11.54 24.72 -41.65
C LEU A 101 10.51 24.12 -42.63
N ALA A 102 9.53 24.91 -43.08
CA ALA A 102 8.47 24.48 -43.99
C ALA A 102 8.92 24.43 -45.45
N THR A 103 9.68 23.40 -45.82
CA THR A 103 9.73 22.91 -47.22
C THR A 103 9.78 21.39 -47.36
N GLY A 104 9.43 20.67 -46.30
CA GLY A 104 9.04 19.26 -46.34
C GLY A 104 8.00 19.05 -45.24
N ASP A 105 6.94 18.29 -45.52
CA ASP A 105 5.91 17.98 -44.53
C ASP A 105 6.57 17.53 -43.20
N PRO A 106 6.19 18.11 -42.05
CA PRO A 106 6.63 17.59 -40.76
C PRO A 106 5.91 16.25 -40.57
N ILE A 107 6.51 15.18 -41.08
CA ILE A 107 6.16 13.82 -40.67
C ILE A 107 6.69 13.70 -39.24
N HIS A 108 5.90 14.13 -38.26
CA HIS A 108 6.08 13.72 -36.88
C HIS A 108 6.21 12.20 -36.88
N ALA A 109 7.22 11.67 -36.21
CA ALA A 109 7.49 10.23 -36.23
C ALA A 109 6.36 9.42 -35.56
N ILE A 110 5.54 10.10 -34.76
CA ILE A 110 4.42 9.53 -34.00
C ILE A 110 3.15 10.32 -34.35
N PRO A 111 2.00 9.64 -34.51
CA PRO A 111 0.72 10.31 -34.59
C PRO A 111 0.54 11.29 -33.43
N ALA A 112 0.00 12.48 -33.72
CA ALA A 112 -0.38 13.43 -32.68
C ALA A 112 -1.38 12.75 -31.73
N ALA A 113 -1.23 12.99 -30.43
CA ALA A 113 -2.16 12.47 -29.45
C ALA A 113 -3.56 13.07 -29.68
N GLU A 114 -4.62 12.26 -29.54
CA GLU A 114 -5.99 12.75 -29.67
C GLU A 114 -6.34 13.76 -28.57
N ARG A 115 -5.72 13.60 -27.38
CA ARG A 115 -5.84 14.48 -26.22
C ARG A 115 -4.54 14.48 -25.41
N GLU A 116 -4.24 15.60 -24.78
CA GLU A 116 -3.15 15.74 -23.80
C GLU A 116 -3.71 15.92 -22.38
N TYR A 117 -3.04 15.33 -21.40
CA TYR A 117 -3.38 15.46 -19.98
C TYR A 117 -2.21 16.07 -19.20
N PRO A 118 -2.33 17.32 -18.71
CA PRO A 118 -1.29 17.96 -17.92
C PRO A 118 -1.19 17.30 -16.54
N ILE A 119 0.03 16.99 -16.07
CA ILE A 119 0.28 16.36 -14.76
C ILE A 119 1.49 16.98 -14.06
N ASP A 120 1.45 17.04 -12.73
CA ASP A 120 2.61 17.33 -11.88
C ASP A 120 2.91 16.13 -10.97
N LEU A 121 4.07 16.14 -10.30
CA LEU A 121 4.48 15.03 -9.43
C LEU A 121 3.46 14.78 -8.31
N THR A 122 2.96 15.85 -7.69
CA THR A 122 1.98 15.76 -6.58
C THR A 122 0.69 15.09 -7.02
N THR A 123 0.18 15.43 -8.21
CA THR A 123 -1.02 14.84 -8.80
C THR A 123 -0.76 13.40 -9.21
N ALA A 124 0.40 13.10 -9.80
CA ALA A 124 0.78 11.72 -10.13
C ALA A 124 0.79 10.83 -8.88
N LEU A 125 1.41 11.28 -7.78
CA LEU A 125 1.45 10.54 -6.52
C LEU A 125 0.06 10.33 -5.91
N ARG A 126 -0.80 11.37 -5.92
CA ARG A 126 -2.19 11.25 -5.42
C ARG A 126 -3.04 10.33 -6.29
N LEU A 127 -2.92 10.43 -7.61
CA LEU A 127 -3.61 9.54 -8.54
C LEU A 127 -3.17 8.10 -8.33
N ALA A 128 -1.86 7.85 -8.20
CA ALA A 128 -1.36 6.52 -7.88
C ALA A 128 -1.93 5.98 -6.56
N GLU A 129 -1.98 6.80 -5.51
CA GLU A 129 -2.51 6.37 -4.22
C GLU A 129 -3.99 5.95 -4.27
N ILE A 130 -4.78 6.52 -5.17
CA ILE A 130 -6.22 6.29 -5.29
C ILE A 130 -6.54 5.22 -6.35
N GLU A 131 -5.92 5.32 -7.52
CA GLU A 131 -6.30 4.62 -8.75
C GLU A 131 -5.36 3.46 -9.12
N ASN A 132 -4.26 3.26 -8.39
CA ASN A 132 -3.35 2.16 -8.68
C ASN A 132 -3.91 0.80 -8.21
N PRO A 133 -4.06 -0.20 -9.10
CA PRO A 133 -4.64 -1.49 -8.77
C PRO A 133 -3.82 -2.30 -7.74
N MET A 134 -2.49 -2.14 -7.71
CA MET A 134 -1.65 -2.87 -6.74
C MET A 134 -1.81 -2.33 -5.32
N ILE A 135 -1.93 -1.00 -5.16
CA ILE A 135 -2.24 -0.38 -3.86
C ILE A 135 -3.63 -0.80 -3.40
N ALA A 136 -4.61 -0.80 -4.31
CA ALA A 136 -5.97 -1.25 -4.01
C ALA A 136 -6.01 -2.72 -3.57
N GLU A 137 -5.32 -3.62 -4.27
CA GLU A 137 -5.19 -5.03 -3.87
C GLU A 137 -4.58 -5.17 -2.48
N ALA A 138 -3.47 -4.46 -2.22
CA ALA A 138 -2.81 -4.52 -0.91
C ALA A 138 -3.72 -4.03 0.23
N ARG A 139 -4.57 -3.02 -0.03
CA ARG A 139 -5.60 -2.58 0.92
C ARG A 139 -6.71 -3.62 1.11
N GLN A 140 -7.10 -4.37 0.08
CA GLN A 140 -8.09 -5.46 0.21
C GLN A 140 -7.57 -6.60 1.10
N ARG A 141 -6.25 -6.89 1.09
CA ARG A 141 -5.64 -7.87 2.01
C ARG A 141 -5.80 -7.47 3.49
N ILE A 142 -5.92 -6.18 3.81
CA ILE A 142 -6.27 -5.73 5.16
C ILE A 142 -7.70 -6.18 5.50
N GLY A 143 -8.64 -6.02 4.57
CA GLY A 143 -10.02 -6.48 4.72
C GLY A 143 -10.10 -7.99 4.94
N GLU A 144 -9.38 -8.76 4.13
CA GLU A 144 -9.27 -10.22 4.32
C GLU A 144 -8.74 -10.58 5.72
N ALA A 145 -7.64 -9.95 6.15
CA ALA A 145 -7.06 -10.19 7.48
C ALA A 145 -8.03 -9.81 8.61
N LEU A 146 -8.81 -8.73 8.44
CA LEU A 146 -9.85 -8.34 9.39
C LEU A 146 -10.97 -9.38 9.44
N ALA A 147 -11.38 -9.95 8.31
CA ALA A 147 -12.40 -11.01 8.27
C ALA A 147 -11.91 -12.29 8.95
N ILE A 148 -10.65 -12.66 8.74
CA ILE A 148 -9.99 -13.78 9.45
C ILE A 148 -9.97 -13.52 10.95
N ARG A 149 -9.65 -12.29 11.38
CA ARG A 149 -9.70 -11.90 12.80
C ARG A 149 -11.11 -11.94 13.36
N GLN A 150 -12.12 -11.49 12.60
CA GLN A 150 -13.53 -11.56 13.01
C GLN A 150 -13.95 -13.02 13.21
N LYS A 151 -13.61 -13.91 12.26
CA LYS A 151 -13.84 -15.35 12.39
C LYS A 151 -13.21 -15.91 13.66
N ALA A 152 -11.98 -15.51 13.99
CA ALA A 152 -11.30 -15.95 15.19
C ALA A 152 -12.01 -15.47 16.48
N MET A 153 -12.56 -14.26 16.49
CA MET A 153 -13.26 -13.70 17.66
C MET A 153 -14.59 -14.41 17.97
N VAL A 154 -15.20 -15.04 16.97
CA VAL A 154 -16.53 -15.67 17.11
C VAL A 154 -16.45 -17.18 17.35
N LEU A 155 -15.28 -17.74 17.65
CA LEU A 155 -15.09 -19.17 17.92
C LEU A 155 -15.87 -19.70 19.13
N LEU A 156 -16.35 -18.83 20.03
CA LEU A 156 -17.21 -19.18 21.16
C LEU A 156 -18.67 -18.75 20.98
N LEU A 157 -19.04 -18.20 19.82
CA LEU A 157 -20.44 -17.94 19.53
C LEU A 157 -21.14 -19.24 19.11
N PRO A 158 -22.41 -19.41 19.52
CA PRO A 158 -23.18 -20.58 19.13
C PRO A 158 -23.46 -20.60 17.62
N SER A 159 -23.38 -21.79 17.04
CA SER A 159 -23.96 -22.09 15.73
C SER A 159 -25.40 -22.55 15.89
N LEU A 160 -26.26 -22.19 14.94
CA LEU A 160 -27.66 -22.59 14.90
C LEU A 160 -27.87 -23.63 13.80
N ASN A 161 -28.47 -24.76 14.14
CA ASN A 161 -28.80 -25.84 13.22
C ASN A 161 -30.30 -26.14 13.29
N LEU A 162 -30.93 -26.22 12.12
CA LEU A 162 -32.30 -26.69 11.97
C LEU A 162 -32.25 -27.98 11.18
N GLY A 163 -33.01 -28.99 11.60
CA GLY A 163 -32.98 -30.27 10.92
C GLY A 163 -34.17 -31.15 11.20
N MET A 164 -34.15 -32.28 10.50
CA MET A 164 -35.05 -33.39 10.71
C MET A 164 -34.27 -34.68 10.47
N ASN A 165 -34.70 -35.76 11.11
CA ASN A 165 -34.22 -37.08 10.75
C ASN A 165 -35.35 -38.09 10.89
N TYR A 166 -35.42 -38.99 9.91
CA TYR A 166 -36.21 -40.20 9.98
C TYR A 166 -35.27 -41.36 10.26
N HIS A 167 -35.54 -42.10 11.33
CA HIS A 167 -34.85 -43.35 11.62
C HIS A 167 -35.83 -44.50 11.39
N GLY A 168 -35.41 -45.51 10.63
CA GLY A 168 -36.16 -46.75 10.45
C GLY A 168 -35.22 -47.93 10.63
N HIS A 169 -35.62 -48.90 11.45
CA HIS A 169 -34.85 -50.09 11.76
C HIS A 169 -35.76 -51.31 11.76
N THR A 170 -35.53 -52.24 10.83
CA THR A 170 -36.26 -53.51 10.75
C THR A 170 -35.26 -54.66 10.81
N GLY A 171 -35.50 -55.62 11.70
CA GLY A 171 -34.67 -56.82 11.83
C GLY A 171 -34.18 -57.08 13.25
N ASN A 172 -33.05 -57.76 13.38
CA ASN A 172 -32.56 -58.23 14.66
C ASN A 172 -31.75 -57.14 15.39
N LEU A 173 -32.22 -56.73 16.57
CA LEU A 173 -31.50 -55.87 17.52
C LEU A 173 -31.01 -56.70 18.71
N GLN A 174 -29.71 -56.60 19.01
CA GLN A 174 -29.12 -57.26 20.19
C GLN A 174 -29.15 -56.31 21.39
N ARG A 175 -29.82 -56.71 22.47
CA ARG A 175 -29.75 -55.98 23.75
C ARG A 175 -28.39 -56.15 24.41
N SER A 176 -28.05 -55.26 25.34
CA SER A 176 -26.82 -55.34 26.15
C SER A 176 -26.65 -56.66 26.91
N ALA A 177 -27.74 -57.34 27.28
CA ALA A 177 -27.74 -58.68 27.88
C ALA A 177 -27.49 -59.83 26.87
N GLY A 178 -27.16 -59.52 25.61
CA GLY A 178 -26.89 -60.48 24.55
C GLY A 178 -28.14 -61.06 23.85
N ARG A 179 -29.34 -60.76 24.35
CA ARG A 179 -30.61 -61.25 23.76
C ARG A 179 -30.89 -60.58 22.42
N ILE A 180 -31.11 -61.39 21.39
CA ILE A 180 -31.57 -60.93 20.07
C ILE A 180 -33.09 -60.74 20.09
N LEU A 181 -33.54 -59.59 19.61
CA LEU A 181 -34.95 -59.26 19.41
C LEU A 181 -35.18 -58.91 17.95
N SER A 182 -36.25 -59.45 17.37
CA SER A 182 -36.74 -58.95 16.08
C SER A 182 -37.58 -57.70 16.35
N LEU A 183 -37.11 -56.56 15.86
CA LEU A 183 -37.69 -55.23 16.06
C LEU A 183 -37.99 -54.59 14.71
N ASP A 184 -39.13 -53.94 14.62
CA ASP A 184 -39.41 -52.93 13.60
C ASP A 184 -39.68 -51.63 14.36
N GLU A 185 -38.82 -50.64 14.21
CA GLU A 185 -38.87 -49.34 14.88
C GLU A 185 -38.70 -48.24 13.84
N ASN A 186 -39.48 -47.18 13.98
CA ASN A 186 -39.30 -45.97 13.22
C ASN A 186 -39.56 -44.75 14.09
N SER A 187 -38.81 -43.68 13.84
CA SER A 187 -39.00 -42.40 14.49
C SER A 187 -38.74 -41.25 13.53
N LEU A 188 -39.42 -40.14 13.80
CA LEU A 188 -39.23 -38.89 13.10
C LEU A 188 -38.97 -37.82 14.16
N TYR A 189 -37.84 -37.15 13.99
CA TYR A 189 -37.54 -35.91 14.68
C TYR A 189 -37.59 -34.77 13.67
N PHE A 190 -38.18 -33.64 14.05
CA PHE A 190 -38.04 -32.39 13.32
C PHE A 190 -38.03 -31.21 14.30
N GLY A 191 -37.19 -30.22 14.03
CA GLY A 191 -37.03 -29.05 14.89
C GLY A 191 -35.59 -28.57 14.92
N GLY A 192 -35.16 -28.09 16.07
CA GLY A 192 -33.78 -27.67 16.26
C GLY A 192 -32.83 -28.87 16.32
N GLY A 193 -31.87 -28.94 15.41
CA GLY A 193 -30.90 -30.04 15.34
C GLY A 193 -31.36 -31.26 14.51
N ALA A 194 -30.57 -32.33 14.52
CA ALA A 194 -30.83 -33.58 13.81
C ALA A 194 -30.04 -34.76 14.43
N GLY A 195 -30.32 -35.97 13.96
CA GLY A 195 -29.63 -37.20 14.39
C GLY A 195 -30.16 -37.75 15.71
N VAL A 196 -31.45 -37.53 16.01
CA VAL A 196 -32.11 -38.06 17.20
C VAL A 196 -32.53 -39.50 16.95
N ILE A 197 -31.96 -40.46 17.69
CA ILE A 197 -32.36 -41.86 17.62
C ILE A 197 -32.73 -42.32 19.02
N ALA A 198 -33.97 -42.80 19.17
CA ALA A 198 -34.50 -43.27 20.45
C ALA A 198 -34.22 -42.25 21.59
N ALA A 199 -33.52 -42.66 22.65
CA ALA A 199 -33.21 -41.83 23.80
C ALA A 199 -31.90 -41.02 23.69
N SER A 200 -31.15 -41.09 22.57
CA SER A 200 -29.88 -40.36 22.44
C SER A 200 -30.13 -38.87 22.26
N ALA A 201 -29.28 -38.02 22.82
CA ALA A 201 -29.23 -36.61 22.44
C ALA A 201 -29.04 -36.49 20.92
N PRO A 202 -29.53 -35.41 20.29
CA PRO A 202 -29.29 -35.14 18.87
C PRO A 202 -27.79 -35.08 18.57
N GLU A 203 -27.35 -35.85 17.56
CA GLU A 203 -25.97 -35.84 17.10
C GLU A 203 -25.52 -34.44 16.62
N VAL A 204 -26.44 -33.70 15.98
CA VAL A 204 -26.26 -32.30 15.58
C VAL A 204 -27.21 -31.45 16.42
N PRO A 205 -26.73 -30.70 17.43
CA PRO A 205 -27.60 -29.90 18.30
C PRO A 205 -28.19 -28.69 17.58
N ALA A 206 -29.36 -28.21 18.03
CA ALA A 206 -29.98 -26.98 17.50
C ALA A 206 -29.12 -25.73 17.71
N VAL A 207 -28.50 -25.64 18.87
CA VAL A 207 -27.57 -24.59 19.25
C VAL A 207 -26.31 -25.31 19.70
N SER A 208 -25.19 -25.09 19.02
CA SER A 208 -23.94 -25.79 19.35
C SER A 208 -22.77 -24.82 19.48
N ILE A 209 -22.02 -24.94 20.56
CA ILE A 209 -20.66 -24.37 20.68
C ILE A 209 -19.69 -25.55 20.67
N PHE A 210 -18.82 -25.61 19.68
CA PHE A 210 -17.72 -26.57 19.64
C PHE A 210 -16.43 -25.81 19.43
N SER A 211 -15.56 -25.80 20.44
CA SER A 211 -14.34 -24.98 20.40
C SER A 211 -13.24 -25.59 21.27
N GLU A 212 -12.04 -25.70 20.72
CA GLU A 212 -10.84 -25.89 21.53
C GLU A 212 -10.58 -24.57 22.27
N LEU A 213 -10.62 -24.55 23.61
CA LEU A 213 -10.49 -23.29 24.36
C LEU A 213 -9.16 -22.58 24.10
N THR A 214 -8.10 -23.32 23.74
CA THR A 214 -6.86 -22.72 23.23
C THR A 214 -7.10 -21.88 21.98
N ASP A 215 -7.86 -22.36 21.01
CA ASP A 215 -8.07 -21.66 19.74
C ASP A 215 -8.92 -20.42 19.97
N ALA A 216 -9.98 -20.52 20.77
CA ALA A 216 -10.79 -19.38 21.19
C ALA A 216 -9.98 -18.26 21.88
N ILE A 217 -8.94 -18.61 22.64
CA ILE A 217 -8.10 -17.64 23.36
C ILE A 217 -6.99 -17.07 22.46
N PHE A 218 -6.29 -17.93 21.72
CA PHE A 218 -5.05 -17.55 21.03
C PHE A 218 -5.24 -17.21 19.55
N GLU A 219 -6.23 -17.76 18.84
CA GLU A 219 -6.45 -17.46 17.43
C GLU A 219 -6.78 -15.96 17.21
N PRO A 220 -7.61 -15.29 18.04
CA PRO A 220 -7.83 -13.84 17.91
C PRO A 220 -6.55 -13.01 18.09
N LEU A 221 -5.64 -13.48 18.95
CA LEU A 221 -4.37 -12.81 19.22
C LEU A 221 -3.41 -12.97 18.02
N ALA A 222 -3.33 -14.17 17.43
CA ALA A 222 -2.53 -14.42 16.25
C ALA A 222 -3.10 -13.67 15.03
N ALA A 223 -4.41 -13.71 14.83
CA ALA A 223 -5.10 -13.00 13.74
C ALA A 223 -4.98 -11.47 13.88
N ARG A 224 -4.93 -10.93 15.10
CA ARG A 224 -4.61 -9.50 15.31
C ARG A 224 -3.23 -9.14 14.75
N GLN A 225 -2.21 -9.98 14.99
CA GLN A 225 -0.88 -9.73 14.45
C GLN A 225 -0.85 -9.86 12.91
N GLN A 226 -1.67 -10.74 12.33
CA GLN A 226 -1.82 -10.82 10.88
C GLN A 226 -2.45 -9.55 10.27
N VAL A 227 -3.42 -8.92 10.95
CA VAL A 227 -3.97 -7.62 10.54
C VAL A 227 -2.89 -6.54 10.55
N GLU A 228 -2.06 -6.48 11.59
CA GLU A 228 -0.95 -5.51 11.64
C GLU A 228 0.09 -5.80 10.53
N ALA A 229 0.43 -7.06 10.29
CA ALA A 229 1.31 -7.44 9.19
C ALA A 229 0.75 -7.03 7.82
N ALA A 230 -0.57 -7.20 7.60
CA ALA A 230 -1.24 -6.78 6.37
C ALA A 230 -1.25 -5.25 6.20
N ARG A 231 -1.45 -4.48 7.28
CA ARG A 231 -1.40 -3.00 7.25
C ARG A 231 -0.01 -2.49 6.89
N PHE A 232 1.02 -3.02 7.53
CA PHE A 232 2.40 -2.70 7.21
C PHE A 232 2.75 -3.13 5.78
N GLY A 233 2.31 -4.31 5.35
CA GLY A 233 2.48 -4.78 3.98
C GLY A 233 1.85 -3.83 2.95
N ALA A 234 0.63 -3.36 3.21
CA ALA A 234 -0.03 -2.38 2.34
C ALA A 234 0.70 -1.04 2.28
N SER A 235 1.25 -0.59 3.42
CA SER A 235 2.05 0.64 3.47
C SER A 235 3.37 0.50 2.71
N ALA A 236 4.05 -0.65 2.82
CA ALA A 236 5.26 -0.95 2.02
C ALA A 236 4.95 -0.98 0.53
N THR A 237 3.86 -1.65 0.12
CA THR A 237 3.41 -1.66 -1.28
C THR A 237 3.11 -0.26 -1.79
N ALA A 238 2.41 0.57 -1.00
CA ALA A 238 2.15 1.95 -1.37
C ALA A 238 3.45 2.75 -1.55
N ASN A 239 4.39 2.68 -0.60
CA ASN A 239 5.67 3.38 -0.70
C ASN A 239 6.46 2.99 -1.96
N ASN A 240 6.51 1.68 -2.29
CA ASN A 240 7.22 1.19 -3.47
C ASN A 240 6.57 1.65 -4.78
N ILE A 241 5.23 1.58 -4.86
CA ILE A 241 4.49 2.04 -6.05
C ILE A 241 4.68 3.55 -6.23
N LEU A 242 4.59 4.33 -5.14
CA LEU A 242 4.75 5.78 -5.19
C LEU A 242 6.18 6.18 -5.58
N LEU A 243 7.20 5.44 -5.12
CA LEU A 243 8.59 5.64 -5.56
C LEU A 243 8.72 5.43 -7.07
N GLU A 244 8.17 4.34 -7.59
CA GLU A 244 8.22 4.02 -9.03
C GLU A 244 7.49 5.10 -9.86
N VAL A 245 6.36 5.61 -9.38
CA VAL A 245 5.65 6.74 -10.01
C VAL A 245 6.49 8.00 -10.03
N ALA A 246 7.19 8.32 -8.94
CA ALA A 246 8.08 9.47 -8.89
C ALA A 246 9.24 9.32 -9.89
N GLU A 247 9.82 8.12 -10.00
CA GLU A 247 10.88 7.82 -10.97
C GLU A 247 10.41 7.96 -12.42
N LEU A 248 9.25 7.38 -12.75
CA LEU A 248 8.62 7.50 -14.08
C LEU A 248 8.24 8.94 -14.42
N TYR A 249 7.79 9.73 -13.44
CA TYR A 249 7.55 11.16 -13.64
C TYR A 249 8.84 11.90 -13.99
N PHE A 250 9.95 11.63 -13.28
CA PHE A 250 11.25 12.22 -13.63
C PHE A 250 11.78 11.71 -14.98
N GLU A 251 11.41 10.51 -15.43
CA GLU A 251 11.73 10.02 -16.78
C GLU A 251 10.99 10.79 -17.86
N LEU A 252 9.68 11.02 -17.67
CA LEU A 252 8.89 11.86 -18.57
C LEU A 252 9.45 13.30 -18.61
N LEU A 253 9.77 13.86 -17.44
CA LEU A 253 10.38 15.19 -17.35
C LEU A 253 11.73 15.27 -18.06
N ALA A 254 12.57 14.23 -17.94
CA ALA A 254 13.85 14.14 -18.63
C ALA A 254 13.68 14.08 -20.15
N ALA A 255 12.74 13.26 -20.64
CA ALA A 255 12.48 13.09 -22.06
C ALA A 255 11.96 14.39 -22.70
N GLU A 256 11.04 15.09 -22.03
CA GLU A 256 10.52 16.38 -22.48
C GLU A 256 11.62 17.45 -22.49
N ALA A 257 12.50 17.46 -21.49
CA ALA A 257 13.63 18.37 -21.46
C ALA A 257 14.67 18.07 -22.55
N ASP A 258 14.95 16.78 -22.84
CA ASP A 258 15.82 16.38 -23.96
C ASP A 258 15.23 16.86 -25.29
N LEU A 259 13.94 16.63 -25.54
CA LEU A 259 13.24 17.10 -26.73
C LEU A 259 13.34 18.62 -26.89
N GLY A 260 13.12 19.38 -25.81
CA GLY A 260 13.32 20.84 -25.81
C GLY A 260 14.74 21.26 -26.21
N VAL A 261 15.75 20.57 -25.69
CA VAL A 261 17.15 20.79 -26.08
C VAL A 261 17.40 20.45 -27.55
N ARG A 262 16.84 19.36 -28.09
CA ARG A 262 17.01 19.01 -29.51
C ARG A 262 16.44 20.09 -30.42
N TYR A 263 15.29 20.66 -30.08
CA TYR A 263 14.71 21.79 -30.82
C TYR A 263 15.63 23.02 -30.79
N GLU A 264 16.13 23.42 -29.62
CA GLU A 264 17.08 24.54 -29.51
C GLU A 264 18.38 24.29 -30.31
N THR A 265 18.93 23.08 -30.22
CA THR A 265 20.15 22.70 -30.96
C THR A 265 19.89 22.69 -32.46
N ALA A 266 18.72 22.28 -32.93
CA ALA A 266 18.36 22.30 -34.35
C ALA A 266 18.31 23.74 -34.92
N GLU A 267 17.78 24.70 -34.16
CA GLU A 267 17.81 26.12 -34.56
C GLU A 267 19.24 26.65 -34.67
N GLN A 268 20.10 26.29 -33.71
CA GLN A 268 21.52 26.66 -33.71
C GLN A 268 22.27 26.01 -34.89
N ALA A 269 22.01 24.73 -35.18
CA ALA A 269 22.57 24.02 -36.32
C ALA A 269 22.12 24.61 -37.66
N ALA A 270 20.85 25.02 -37.75
CA ALA A 270 20.30 25.66 -38.95
C ALA A 270 21.00 27.00 -39.24
N GLU A 271 21.29 27.79 -38.21
CA GLU A 271 22.06 29.03 -38.36
C GLU A 271 23.51 28.75 -38.81
N VAL A 272 24.18 27.75 -38.24
CA VAL A 272 25.53 27.35 -38.66
C VAL A 272 25.53 26.89 -40.13
N ALA A 273 24.58 26.04 -40.53
CA ALA A 273 24.43 25.57 -41.90
C ALA A 273 24.12 26.71 -42.88
N ARG A 274 23.32 27.69 -42.47
CA ARG A 274 23.02 28.89 -43.27
C ARG A 274 24.27 29.73 -43.49
N LEU A 275 25.07 29.97 -42.44
CA LEU A 275 26.31 30.75 -42.53
C LEU A 275 27.35 30.07 -43.43
N THR A 276 27.61 28.78 -43.23
CA THR A 276 28.60 28.04 -44.03
C THR A 276 28.20 27.92 -45.50
N ARG A 277 26.91 27.73 -45.79
CA ARG A 277 26.38 27.74 -47.16
C ARG A 277 26.53 29.11 -47.83
N ALA A 278 26.25 30.20 -47.11
CA ALA A 278 26.44 31.55 -47.63
C ALA A 278 27.92 31.83 -47.96
N TYR A 279 28.86 31.43 -47.11
CA TYR A 279 30.29 31.58 -47.38
C TYR A 279 30.76 30.73 -48.57
N ALA A 280 30.27 29.50 -48.72
CA ALA A 280 30.58 28.66 -49.88
C ALA A 280 30.07 29.29 -51.19
N GLN A 281 28.82 29.79 -51.22
CA GLN A 281 28.24 30.47 -52.38
C GLN A 281 28.99 31.76 -52.74
N ALA A 282 29.47 32.50 -51.75
CA ALA A 282 30.30 33.68 -51.93
C ALA A 282 31.76 33.37 -52.28
N GLN A 283 32.13 32.09 -52.43
CA GLN A 283 33.50 31.62 -52.66
C GLN A 283 34.50 32.02 -51.54
N GLN A 284 33.98 32.31 -50.35
CA GLN A 284 34.74 32.67 -49.14
C GLN A 284 34.88 31.48 -48.17
N GLY A 285 34.28 30.34 -48.48
CA GLY A 285 34.35 29.10 -47.71
C GLY A 285 34.37 27.87 -48.62
N ARG A 286 34.62 26.68 -48.04
CA ARG A 286 34.63 25.42 -48.79
C ARG A 286 33.23 24.82 -48.83
N GLU A 287 32.86 24.26 -49.98
CA GLU A 287 31.62 23.48 -50.13
C GLU A 287 31.55 22.32 -49.13
N ALA A 288 32.67 21.64 -48.87
CA ALA A 288 32.76 20.58 -47.86
C ALA A 288 32.42 21.05 -46.42
N ASP A 289 32.59 22.33 -46.10
CA ASP A 289 32.21 22.87 -44.80
C ASP A 289 30.70 23.18 -44.73
N ALA A 290 30.09 23.59 -45.85
CA ALA A 290 28.65 23.75 -45.97
C ALA A 290 27.93 22.39 -45.87
N GLU A 291 28.44 21.37 -46.57
CA GLU A 291 27.88 20.02 -46.53
C GLU A 291 28.03 19.34 -45.16
N ARG A 292 29.13 19.62 -44.43
CA ARG A 292 29.28 19.12 -43.05
C ARG A 292 28.23 19.71 -42.12
N ALA A 293 28.03 21.02 -42.17
CA ALA A 293 27.02 21.68 -41.34
C ALA A 293 25.58 21.26 -41.71
N ALA A 294 25.33 21.00 -43.00
CA ALA A 294 24.03 20.48 -43.46
C ALA A 294 23.78 19.04 -42.97
N THR A 295 24.81 18.20 -42.97
CA THR A 295 24.76 16.85 -42.39
C THR A 295 24.46 16.92 -40.88
N GLU A 296 25.17 17.79 -40.14
CA GLU A 296 24.95 17.96 -38.69
C GLU A 296 23.51 18.36 -38.36
N LEU A 297 22.95 19.35 -39.08
CA LEU A 297 21.55 19.71 -38.94
C LEU A 297 20.62 18.51 -39.22
N SER A 298 20.91 17.72 -40.24
CA SER A 298 20.11 16.55 -40.60
C SER A 298 20.13 15.47 -39.52
N LEU A 299 21.28 15.27 -38.85
CA LEU A 299 21.41 14.37 -37.70
C LEU A 299 20.56 14.85 -36.52
N ILE A 300 20.65 16.13 -36.16
CA ILE A 300 19.84 16.69 -35.06
C ILE A 300 18.33 16.60 -35.35
N VAL A 301 17.93 16.78 -36.61
CA VAL A 301 16.51 16.58 -37.02
C VAL A 301 16.07 15.12 -36.85
N ASP A 302 16.96 14.15 -37.06
CA ASP A 302 16.66 12.75 -36.73
C ASP A 302 16.57 12.51 -35.22
N GLU A 303 17.47 13.12 -34.44
CA GLU A 303 17.44 13.05 -32.98
C GLU A 303 16.14 13.63 -32.38
N ILE A 304 15.55 14.68 -32.99
CA ILE A 304 14.24 15.20 -32.58
C ILE A 304 13.18 14.10 -32.67
N ARG A 305 13.15 13.31 -33.75
CA ARG A 305 12.18 12.22 -33.91
C ARG A 305 12.36 11.14 -32.85
N GLN A 306 13.61 10.80 -32.53
CA GLN A 306 13.93 9.85 -31.46
C GLN A 306 13.52 10.39 -30.08
N ALA A 307 13.70 11.70 -29.84
CA ALA A 307 13.27 12.34 -28.60
C ALA A 307 11.74 12.40 -28.47
N GLU A 308 11.01 12.68 -29.57
CA GLU A 308 9.54 12.57 -29.62
C GLU A 308 9.08 11.15 -29.24
N GLU A 309 9.77 10.12 -29.74
CA GLU A 309 9.51 8.71 -29.41
C GLU A 309 9.70 8.45 -27.91
N GLN A 310 10.82 8.90 -27.35
CA GLN A 310 11.12 8.72 -25.93
C GLN A 310 10.09 9.41 -25.04
N VAL A 311 9.61 10.60 -25.40
CA VAL A 311 8.52 11.29 -24.67
C VAL A 311 7.24 10.46 -24.69
N ALA A 312 6.83 9.95 -25.86
CA ALA A 312 5.62 9.15 -25.97
C ALA A 312 5.70 7.85 -25.16
N VAL A 313 6.86 7.18 -25.18
CA VAL A 313 7.11 5.96 -24.40
C VAL A 313 7.09 6.25 -22.89
N ALA A 314 7.78 7.30 -22.43
CA ALA A 314 7.78 7.70 -21.03
C ALA A 314 6.37 8.08 -20.52
N ALA A 315 5.60 8.80 -21.35
CA ALA A 315 4.21 9.13 -21.05
C ALA A 315 3.32 7.88 -20.94
N ALA A 316 3.51 6.89 -21.81
CA ALA A 316 2.78 5.62 -21.76
C ALA A 316 3.11 4.80 -20.51
N HIS A 317 4.39 4.72 -20.11
CA HIS A 317 4.80 4.04 -18.88
C HIS A 317 4.21 4.70 -17.63
N LEU A 318 4.24 6.03 -17.55
CA LEU A 318 3.62 6.76 -16.44
C LEU A 318 2.09 6.53 -16.43
N SER A 319 1.44 6.62 -17.59
CA SER A 319 -0.01 6.38 -17.72
C SER A 319 -0.40 4.97 -17.27
N GLN A 320 0.36 3.96 -17.69
CA GLN A 320 0.17 2.57 -17.24
C GLN A 320 0.28 2.48 -15.72
N ARG A 321 1.29 3.10 -15.11
CA ARG A 321 1.50 3.02 -13.67
C ARG A 321 0.42 3.74 -12.86
N LEU A 322 -0.13 4.81 -13.41
CA LEU A 322 -1.22 5.59 -12.81
C LEU A 322 -2.60 5.02 -13.09
N HIS A 323 -2.71 3.92 -13.86
CA HIS A 323 -3.98 3.37 -14.33
C HIS A 323 -4.82 4.38 -15.12
N LEU A 324 -4.16 5.16 -15.98
CA LEU A 324 -4.78 6.11 -16.91
C LEU A 324 -4.97 5.48 -18.29
N ASP A 325 -5.92 6.01 -19.06
CA ASP A 325 -6.14 5.68 -20.46
C ASP A 325 -4.91 6.08 -21.30
N GLN A 326 -4.26 5.08 -21.90
CA GLN A 326 -3.02 5.23 -22.67
C GLN A 326 -3.24 5.90 -24.04
N SER A 327 -4.49 6.08 -24.47
CA SER A 327 -4.82 6.90 -25.65
C SER A 327 -4.66 8.41 -25.38
N VAL A 328 -4.66 8.82 -24.11
CA VAL A 328 -4.42 10.21 -23.69
C VAL A 328 -2.94 10.39 -23.33
N ARG A 329 -2.27 11.34 -23.97
CA ARG A 329 -0.84 11.57 -23.72
C ARG A 329 -0.65 12.45 -22.50
N VAL A 330 0.00 11.92 -21.48
CA VAL A 330 0.35 12.66 -20.26
C VAL A 330 1.53 13.59 -20.54
N ARG A 331 1.45 14.84 -20.04
CA ARG A 331 2.48 15.87 -20.22
C ARG A 331 2.76 16.65 -18.93
N PRO A 332 4.01 16.97 -18.57
CA PRO A 332 4.30 17.78 -17.38
C PRO A 332 3.77 19.22 -17.48
N VAL A 333 3.14 19.76 -16.41
CA VAL A 333 2.57 21.14 -16.42
C VAL A 333 3.65 22.22 -16.59
N ALA A 334 4.85 22.01 -16.05
CA ALA A 334 5.98 22.92 -16.23
C ALA A 334 7.27 22.10 -16.21
N PRO A 335 7.92 21.84 -17.36
CA PRO A 335 9.13 21.04 -17.41
C PRO A 335 10.34 21.87 -16.93
N LYS A 336 10.37 22.24 -15.65
CA LYS A 336 11.54 22.86 -15.03
C LYS A 336 12.46 21.78 -14.47
N VAL A 337 13.67 21.73 -15.01
CA VAL A 337 14.72 20.83 -14.56
C VAL A 337 15.46 21.49 -13.40
N GLU A 338 14.92 21.32 -12.19
CA GLU A 338 15.48 21.89 -10.95
C GLU A 338 15.97 20.78 -10.01
N LEU A 339 16.98 21.09 -9.20
CA LEU A 339 17.50 20.17 -8.18
C LEU A 339 16.53 20.12 -6.99
N ALA A 340 16.06 18.93 -6.65
CA ALA A 340 15.21 18.69 -5.50
C ALA A 340 16.01 17.97 -4.40
N THR A 341 16.55 18.73 -3.44
CA THR A 341 17.20 18.16 -2.25
C THR A 341 16.15 17.93 -1.16
N ILE A 342 15.95 16.68 -0.77
CA ILE A 342 14.91 16.28 0.19
C ILE A 342 15.55 15.89 1.53
N VAL A 343 16.64 15.12 1.47
CA VAL A 343 17.36 14.64 2.66
C VAL A 343 18.54 15.57 2.93
N ASP A 344 18.81 15.87 4.21
CA ASP A 344 19.99 16.64 4.60
C ASP A 344 21.27 15.96 4.07
N PRO A 345 22.03 16.62 3.18
CA PRO A 345 23.22 16.02 2.58
C PRO A 345 24.37 15.76 3.55
N VAL A 346 24.31 16.28 4.78
CA VAL A 346 25.34 16.11 5.83
C VAL A 346 24.96 15.01 6.83
N ALA A 347 23.73 14.47 6.76
CA ALA A 347 23.28 13.42 7.67
C ALA A 347 24.19 12.17 7.55
N PRO A 348 24.71 11.65 8.68
CA PRO A 348 25.59 10.49 8.63
C PRO A 348 24.79 9.22 8.33
N LEU A 349 25.39 8.32 7.53
CA LEU A 349 24.75 7.07 7.11
C LEU A 349 24.21 6.23 8.29
N THR A 350 24.90 6.21 9.42
CA THR A 350 24.45 5.48 10.62
C THR A 350 23.08 5.97 11.11
N ASP A 351 22.86 7.29 11.12
CA ASP A 351 21.60 7.87 11.58
C ASP A 351 20.47 7.58 10.59
N LEU A 352 20.77 7.62 9.28
CA LEU A 352 19.84 7.24 8.23
C LEU A 352 19.43 5.77 8.34
N ILE A 353 20.36 4.87 8.65
CA ILE A 353 20.05 3.45 8.88
C ILE A 353 19.14 3.30 10.11
N GLN A 354 19.41 4.01 11.21
CA GLN A 354 18.54 3.93 12.39
C GLN A 354 17.13 4.47 12.11
N ALA A 355 17.03 5.59 11.39
CA ALA A 355 15.76 6.14 10.94
C ALA A 355 14.99 5.12 10.08
N ALA A 356 15.66 4.48 9.12
CA ALA A 356 15.06 3.45 8.27
C ALA A 356 14.56 2.24 9.07
N LEU A 357 15.33 1.73 10.03
CA LEU A 357 14.91 0.58 10.84
C LEU A 357 13.72 0.90 11.75
N ALA A 358 13.52 2.17 12.12
CA ALA A 358 12.37 2.62 12.89
C ALA A 358 11.14 2.93 12.02
N GLY A 359 11.34 3.46 10.80
CA GLY A 359 10.28 3.95 9.92
C GLY A 359 9.76 2.94 8.90
N ARG A 360 10.57 1.97 8.46
CA ARG A 360 10.22 1.03 7.38
C ARG A 360 9.05 0.10 7.75
N PRO A 361 7.95 0.11 7.00
CA PRO A 361 6.82 -0.78 7.24
C PRO A 361 7.19 -2.27 7.19
N GLU A 362 8.16 -2.66 6.36
CA GLU A 362 8.62 -4.04 6.22
C GLU A 362 9.15 -4.62 7.54
N VAL A 363 9.84 -3.81 8.34
CA VAL A 363 10.32 -4.22 9.68
C VAL A 363 9.14 -4.46 10.62
N GLY A 364 8.14 -3.59 10.57
CA GLY A 364 6.87 -3.74 11.30
C GLY A 364 6.11 -5.01 10.91
N ALA A 365 5.99 -5.27 9.61
CA ALA A 365 5.33 -6.47 9.07
C ALA A 365 6.02 -7.76 9.55
N ARG A 366 7.35 -7.82 9.47
CA ARG A 366 8.13 -8.97 9.94
C ARG A 366 8.09 -9.10 11.47
N GLY A 367 8.06 -7.99 12.20
CA GLY A 367 7.85 -7.98 13.65
C GLY A 367 6.51 -8.59 14.04
N ALA A 368 5.43 -8.20 13.36
CA ALA A 368 4.10 -8.75 13.57
C ALA A 368 4.02 -10.25 13.20
N ALA A 369 4.69 -10.67 12.13
CA ALA A 369 4.78 -12.09 11.75
C ALA A 369 5.48 -12.95 12.83
N VAL A 370 6.58 -12.46 13.42
CA VAL A 370 7.24 -13.13 14.55
C VAL A 370 6.29 -13.23 15.75
N ALA A 371 5.61 -12.13 16.10
CA ALA A 371 4.65 -12.13 17.20
C ALA A 371 3.49 -13.12 16.96
N ALA A 372 2.97 -13.22 15.73
CA ALA A 372 1.94 -14.20 15.36
C ALA A 372 2.44 -15.64 15.54
N ALA A 373 3.67 -15.94 15.12
CA ALA A 373 4.28 -17.26 15.26
C ALA A 373 4.49 -17.64 16.74
N GLU A 374 4.90 -16.68 17.59
CA GLU A 374 5.05 -16.90 19.02
C GLU A 374 3.72 -17.20 19.73
N VAL A 375 2.65 -16.48 19.36
CA VAL A 375 1.29 -16.74 19.86
C VAL A 375 0.87 -18.16 19.48
N ARG A 376 1.07 -18.57 18.22
CA ARG A 376 0.75 -19.94 17.75
C ARG A 376 1.58 -21.00 18.45
N ARG A 377 2.85 -20.73 18.78
CA ARG A 377 3.65 -21.64 19.61
C ARG A 377 3.06 -21.80 21.00
N LYS A 378 2.66 -20.69 21.64
CA LYS A 378 2.00 -20.72 22.96
C LYS A 378 0.68 -21.49 22.90
N GLN A 379 -0.13 -21.28 21.87
CA GLN A 379 -1.38 -22.02 21.63
C GLN A 379 -1.15 -23.54 21.67
N GLU A 380 -0.18 -24.06 20.91
CA GLU A 380 0.12 -25.50 20.91
C GLU A 380 0.70 -26.00 22.24
N TRP A 381 1.44 -25.16 22.96
CA TRP A 381 1.97 -25.50 24.28
C TRP A 381 0.86 -25.63 25.32
N TYR A 382 -0.17 -24.77 25.27
CA TYR A 382 -1.31 -24.81 26.18
C TYR A 382 -2.38 -25.85 25.79
N ARG A 383 -2.35 -26.38 24.57
CA ARG A 383 -3.38 -27.30 24.04
C ARG A 383 -3.67 -28.54 24.92
N PRO A 384 -2.69 -29.23 25.53
CA PRO A 384 -3.01 -30.37 26.40
C PRO A 384 -3.55 -29.95 27.78
N PHE A 385 -3.45 -28.67 28.17
CA PHE A 385 -3.85 -28.20 29.50
C PHE A 385 -5.25 -27.56 29.53
N LEU A 386 -5.75 -27.12 28.37
CA LEU A 386 -7.09 -26.55 28.23
C LEU A 386 -8.03 -27.57 27.56
N PRO A 387 -9.28 -27.69 28.02
CA PRO A 387 -10.23 -28.62 27.43
C PRO A 387 -10.74 -28.12 26.08
N THR A 388 -11.25 -29.06 25.28
CA THR A 388 -12.21 -28.77 24.23
C THR A 388 -13.60 -28.69 24.85
N LEU A 389 -14.32 -27.63 24.54
CA LEU A 389 -15.70 -27.42 24.97
C LEU A 389 -16.64 -27.85 23.85
N TRP A 390 -17.60 -28.70 24.20
CA TRP A 390 -18.78 -28.97 23.39
C TRP A 390 -20.03 -28.68 24.23
N LEU A 391 -20.90 -27.82 23.74
CA LEU A 391 -22.19 -27.50 24.34
C LEU A 391 -23.24 -27.68 23.27
N GLY A 392 -24.28 -28.44 23.58
CA GLY A 392 -25.43 -28.67 22.71
C GLY A 392 -26.73 -28.33 23.43
N PHE A 393 -27.61 -27.61 22.75
CA PHE A 393 -29.01 -27.49 23.15
C PHE A 393 -29.90 -27.79 21.95
N SER A 394 -30.96 -28.56 22.17
CA SER A 394 -31.93 -28.86 21.13
C SER A 394 -33.35 -28.89 21.65
N GLY A 395 -34.28 -28.54 20.77
CA GLY A 395 -35.71 -28.58 21.03
C GLY A 395 -36.46 -28.90 19.74
N GLY A 396 -37.37 -29.87 19.78
CA GLY A 396 -38.11 -30.29 18.59
C GLY A 396 -39.27 -31.20 18.91
N ALA A 397 -39.97 -31.65 17.87
CA ALA A 397 -40.99 -32.67 17.99
C ALA A 397 -40.36 -34.02 17.68
N PHE A 398 -40.59 -34.99 18.57
CA PHE A 398 -40.16 -36.37 18.39
C PHE A 398 -41.38 -37.27 18.47
N GLY A 399 -41.54 -38.12 17.46
CA GLY A 399 -42.58 -39.15 17.41
C GLY A 399 -42.01 -40.42 16.82
N GLY A 400 -42.65 -41.55 17.11
CA GLY A 400 -42.18 -42.84 16.67
C GLY A 400 -43.20 -43.94 16.89
N GLY A 401 -42.86 -45.13 16.40
CA GLY A 401 -43.67 -46.32 16.60
C GLY A 401 -42.82 -47.58 16.51
N SER A 402 -43.49 -48.71 16.73
CA SER A 402 -42.87 -50.03 16.71
C SER A 402 -43.85 -51.09 16.24
N ASN A 403 -43.36 -52.32 16.03
CA ASN A 403 -44.19 -53.50 15.80
C ASN A 403 -45.13 -53.90 16.96
N VAL A 404 -45.09 -53.19 18.11
CA VAL A 404 -45.91 -53.50 19.28
C VAL A 404 -47.25 -52.72 19.29
N ALA A 405 -47.40 -51.64 18.50
CA ALA A 405 -48.66 -50.91 18.34
C ALA A 405 -48.72 -50.02 17.07
N PRO A 406 -49.76 -50.09 16.23
CA PRO A 406 -50.03 -49.12 15.16
C PRO A 406 -50.69 -47.82 15.71
N PRO A 407 -50.52 -46.65 15.06
CA PRO A 407 -49.82 -46.42 13.78
C PRO A 407 -48.29 -46.42 13.92
N GLN A 408 -47.60 -46.80 12.85
CA GLN A 408 -46.14 -46.91 12.83
C GLN A 408 -45.43 -45.57 13.11
N LEU A 409 -46.01 -44.40 12.80
CA LEU A 409 -45.40 -43.12 13.17
C LEU A 409 -46.43 -42.25 13.90
N SER A 410 -46.33 -42.17 15.22
CA SER A 410 -47.33 -41.51 16.08
C SER A 410 -46.71 -40.95 17.37
N ASN A 411 -47.53 -40.48 18.32
CA ASN A 411 -47.10 -39.98 19.63
C ASN A 411 -46.05 -38.85 19.57
N PHE A 412 -46.25 -37.88 18.68
CA PHE A 412 -45.39 -36.69 18.64
C PHE A 412 -45.54 -35.86 19.91
N GLY A 413 -44.41 -35.59 20.56
CA GLY A 413 -44.32 -34.72 21.73
C GLY A 413 -43.13 -33.78 21.64
N GLY A 414 -43.16 -32.70 22.43
CA GLY A 414 -42.02 -31.83 22.59
C GLY A 414 -40.88 -32.57 23.30
N ARG A 415 -39.68 -32.44 22.75
CA ARG A 415 -38.45 -32.99 23.30
C ARG A 415 -37.40 -31.89 23.39
N THR A 416 -36.67 -31.85 24.49
CA THR A 416 -35.55 -30.93 24.71
C THR A 416 -34.36 -31.67 25.28
N ASP A 417 -33.16 -31.38 24.76
CA ASP A 417 -31.90 -31.97 25.18
C ASP A 417 -30.90 -30.83 25.45
N PHE A 418 -30.15 -30.92 26.56
CA PHE A 418 -29.08 -29.98 26.91
C PHE A 418 -27.88 -30.76 27.41
N ASP A 419 -26.76 -30.58 26.74
CA ASP A 419 -25.57 -31.38 26.97
C ASP A 419 -24.32 -30.48 27.03
N VAL A 420 -23.45 -30.76 27.99
CA VAL A 420 -22.14 -30.10 28.12
C VAL A 420 -21.07 -31.17 28.25
N GLN A 421 -20.07 -31.11 27.38
CA GLN A 421 -18.93 -32.01 27.40
C GLN A 421 -17.63 -31.21 27.41
N LEU A 422 -16.70 -31.65 28.27
CA LEU A 422 -15.36 -31.14 28.38
C LEU A 422 -14.40 -32.32 28.26
N PHE A 423 -13.40 -32.22 27.38
CA PHE A 423 -12.40 -33.26 27.26
C PHE A 423 -11.02 -32.70 26.95
N TRP A 424 -9.98 -33.38 27.44
CA TRP A 424 -8.58 -33.06 27.19
C TRP A 424 -7.99 -34.09 26.25
N THR A 425 -7.28 -33.62 25.23
CA THR A 425 -6.69 -34.49 24.22
C THR A 425 -5.18 -34.53 24.34
N LEU A 426 -4.64 -35.66 24.80
CA LEU A 426 -3.22 -36.00 24.67
C LEU A 426 -2.99 -36.73 23.36
N ARG A 427 -2.69 -35.96 22.29
CA ARG A 427 -2.48 -36.50 20.94
C ARG A 427 -1.29 -37.46 20.94
N ASN A 428 -1.53 -38.73 20.60
CA ASN A 428 -0.52 -39.79 20.59
C ASN A 428 0.23 -39.89 21.94
N LEU A 429 -0.50 -39.94 23.05
CA LEU A 429 0.05 -39.93 24.42
C LEU A 429 0.93 -38.69 24.71
N GLY A 430 0.68 -37.58 24.02
CA GLY A 430 1.43 -36.32 24.15
C GLY A 430 2.58 -36.15 23.15
N ALA A 431 3.02 -37.22 22.47
CA ALA A 431 4.06 -37.12 21.45
C ALA A 431 3.64 -36.24 20.26
N GLY A 432 2.35 -36.29 19.90
CA GLY A 432 1.78 -35.43 18.85
C GLY A 432 1.70 -33.96 19.27
N ASN A 433 1.40 -33.66 20.53
CA ASN A 433 1.45 -32.28 21.03
C ASN A 433 2.89 -31.73 21.02
N LEU A 434 3.86 -32.53 21.46
CA LEU A 434 5.27 -32.14 21.44
C LEU A 434 5.78 -31.87 20.02
N SER A 435 5.38 -32.68 19.03
CA SER A 435 5.76 -32.46 17.63
C SER A 435 5.19 -31.15 17.08
N LEU A 436 3.94 -30.82 17.42
CA LEU A 436 3.31 -29.54 17.03
C LEU A 436 4.04 -28.34 17.66
N VAL A 437 4.38 -28.41 18.96
CA VAL A 437 5.15 -27.35 19.64
C VAL A 437 6.53 -27.17 18.98
N LYS A 438 7.25 -28.27 18.68
CA LYS A 438 8.54 -28.21 17.99
C LYS A 438 8.41 -27.61 16.59
N ARG A 439 7.35 -27.95 15.84
CA ARG A 439 7.06 -27.34 14.54
C ARG A 439 6.84 -25.83 14.67
N ARG A 440 5.98 -25.39 15.59
CA ARG A 440 5.73 -23.96 15.83
C ARG A 440 6.99 -23.23 16.29
N GLN A 441 7.86 -23.87 17.06
CA GLN A 441 9.15 -23.30 17.45
C GLN A 441 10.06 -23.09 16.24
N ALA A 442 10.08 -24.03 15.28
CA ALA A 442 10.81 -23.85 14.03
C ALA A 442 10.23 -22.71 13.17
N GLU A 443 8.90 -22.59 13.10
CA GLU A 443 8.21 -21.48 12.42
C GLU A 443 8.58 -20.12 13.03
N VAL A 444 8.71 -20.02 14.37
CA VAL A 444 9.23 -18.80 15.03
C VAL A 444 10.67 -18.51 14.57
N GLY A 445 11.53 -19.54 14.52
CA GLY A 445 12.90 -19.40 14.02
C GLY A 445 12.97 -18.92 12.57
N GLN A 446 12.10 -19.42 11.70
CA GLN A 446 11.97 -18.98 10.31
C GLN A 446 11.55 -17.50 10.24
N ALA A 447 10.52 -17.09 10.99
CA ALA A 447 10.05 -15.71 11.03
C ALA A 447 11.15 -14.74 11.53
N VAL A 448 11.94 -15.14 12.53
CA VAL A 448 13.08 -14.34 13.02
C VAL A 448 14.19 -14.25 11.96
N GLY A 449 14.47 -15.34 11.24
CA GLY A 449 15.40 -15.34 10.12
C GLY A 449 14.96 -14.40 8.99
N GLU A 450 13.68 -14.42 8.61
CA GLU A 450 13.11 -13.51 7.62
C GLU A 450 13.18 -12.04 8.05
N ARG A 451 12.89 -11.74 9.32
CA ARG A 451 13.08 -10.39 9.87
C ARG A 451 14.52 -9.94 9.78
N SER A 452 15.47 -10.82 10.11
CA SER A 452 16.90 -10.51 10.07
C SER A 452 17.38 -10.25 8.63
N ARG A 453 16.86 -11.01 7.66
CA ARG A 453 17.11 -10.79 6.23
C ARG A 453 16.57 -9.45 5.76
N ALA A 454 15.32 -9.12 6.09
CA ALA A 454 14.70 -7.84 5.74
C ALA A 454 15.48 -6.66 6.32
N ILE A 455 15.97 -6.76 7.56
CA ILE A 455 16.83 -5.73 8.18
C ILE A 455 18.15 -5.57 7.40
N ALA A 456 18.77 -6.67 6.95
CA ALA A 456 20.00 -6.60 6.16
C ALA A 456 19.75 -5.97 4.78
N GLU A 457 18.66 -6.34 4.11
CA GLU A 457 18.22 -5.76 2.83
C GLU A 457 17.99 -4.25 2.96
N ILE A 458 17.27 -3.79 3.99
CA ILE A 458 17.04 -2.37 4.26
C ILE A 458 18.35 -1.61 4.47
N ARG A 459 19.30 -2.18 5.24
CA ARG A 459 20.62 -1.55 5.45
C ARG A 459 21.37 -1.38 4.12
N THR A 460 21.34 -2.41 3.28
CA THR A 460 21.96 -2.35 1.95
C THR A 460 21.28 -1.30 1.07
N GLU A 461 19.95 -1.27 1.04
CA GLU A 461 19.19 -0.31 0.23
C GLU A 461 19.48 1.14 0.64
N VAL A 462 19.50 1.45 1.94
CA VAL A 462 19.83 2.79 2.45
C VAL A 462 21.28 3.16 2.10
N ALA A 463 22.24 2.24 2.29
CA ALA A 463 23.64 2.50 1.95
C ALA A 463 23.83 2.74 0.43
N SER A 464 23.17 1.95 -0.40
CA SER A 464 23.18 2.10 -1.86
C SER A 464 22.52 3.40 -2.32
N ALA A 465 21.36 3.76 -1.76
CA ALA A 465 20.67 5.01 -2.08
C ALA A 465 21.50 6.23 -1.64
N TYR A 466 22.11 6.19 -0.46
CA TYR A 466 22.99 7.24 0.04
C TYR A 466 24.24 7.44 -0.85
N ALA A 467 24.86 6.33 -1.29
CA ALA A 467 25.95 6.38 -2.25
C ALA A 467 25.50 6.93 -3.61
N GLY A 468 24.29 6.56 -4.07
CA GLY A 468 23.65 7.07 -5.28
C GLY A 468 23.50 8.59 -5.26
N VAL A 469 22.89 9.15 -4.20
CA VAL A 469 22.77 10.61 -4.00
C VAL A 469 24.14 11.29 -4.03
N SER A 470 25.11 10.74 -3.29
CA SER A 470 26.46 11.28 -3.21
C SER A 470 27.20 11.27 -4.56
N ALA A 471 26.95 10.28 -5.41
CA ALA A 471 27.52 10.16 -6.74
C ALA A 471 26.83 11.13 -7.73
N SER A 472 25.50 11.12 -7.79
CA SER A 472 24.71 11.99 -8.67
C SER A 472 24.96 13.48 -8.37
N ARG A 473 25.15 13.85 -7.09
CA ARG A 473 25.51 15.23 -6.72
C ARG A 473 26.84 15.68 -7.31
N ARG A 474 27.84 14.80 -7.30
CA ARG A 474 29.15 15.07 -7.93
C ARG A 474 29.04 15.15 -9.45
N GLN A 475 28.20 14.31 -10.05
CA GLN A 475 27.92 14.34 -11.48
C GLN A 475 27.23 15.63 -11.92
N VAL A 476 26.26 16.13 -11.14
CA VAL A 476 25.63 17.44 -11.34
C VAL A 476 26.67 18.57 -11.35
N ALA A 477 27.59 18.57 -10.38
CA ALA A 477 28.62 19.60 -10.31
C ALA A 477 29.60 19.54 -11.50
N LEU A 478 29.92 18.33 -11.99
CA LEU A 478 30.77 18.14 -13.17
C LEU A 478 30.09 18.62 -14.45
N THR A 479 28.87 18.13 -14.71
CA THR A 479 28.09 18.48 -15.91
C THR A 479 27.72 19.95 -15.97
N THR A 480 27.52 20.61 -14.81
CA THR A 480 27.35 22.07 -14.75
C THR A 480 28.57 22.82 -15.28
N ARG A 481 29.79 22.41 -14.89
CA ARG A 481 31.01 23.01 -15.41
C ARG A 481 31.21 22.72 -16.91
N GLN A 482 30.91 21.50 -17.34
CA GLN A 482 30.99 21.12 -18.77
C GLN A 482 30.03 21.96 -19.62
N LEU A 483 28.78 22.12 -19.19
CA LEU A 483 27.79 22.95 -19.87
C LEU A 483 28.24 24.40 -19.94
N ASN A 484 28.71 24.99 -18.84
CA ASN A 484 29.19 26.37 -18.82
C ASN A 484 30.34 26.59 -19.83
N SER A 485 31.32 25.68 -19.85
CA SER A 485 32.43 25.74 -20.81
C SER A 485 31.96 25.56 -22.27
N ALA A 486 31.03 24.64 -22.53
CA ALA A 486 30.51 24.38 -23.87
C ALA A 486 29.68 25.56 -24.40
N VAL A 487 28.86 26.19 -23.56
CA VAL A 487 28.08 27.40 -23.91
C VAL A 487 29.01 28.55 -24.31
N ILE A 488 30.08 28.78 -23.54
CA ILE A 488 31.05 29.83 -23.86
C ILE A 488 31.78 29.48 -25.17
N GLY A 489 32.28 28.25 -25.31
CA GLY A 489 32.99 27.81 -26.51
C GLY A 489 32.17 27.96 -27.79
N PHE A 490 30.93 27.47 -27.77
CA PHE A 490 30.02 27.59 -28.93
C PHE A 490 29.73 29.05 -29.27
N ARG A 491 29.48 29.90 -28.25
CA ARG A 491 29.22 31.33 -28.48
C ARG A 491 30.41 32.01 -29.16
N GLU A 492 31.63 31.79 -28.67
CA GLU A 492 32.84 32.41 -29.22
C GLU A 492 33.10 31.94 -30.65
N ASP A 493 32.99 30.63 -30.93
CA ASP A 493 33.20 30.10 -32.28
C ASP A 493 32.10 30.53 -33.26
N LEU A 494 30.85 30.67 -32.80
CA LEU A 494 29.76 31.24 -33.59
C LEU A 494 29.99 32.73 -33.93
N VAL A 495 30.56 33.51 -33.02
CA VAL A 495 30.95 34.90 -33.29
C VAL A 495 32.12 34.96 -34.27
N ARG A 496 33.13 34.09 -34.10
CA ARG A 496 34.30 34.04 -34.99
C ARG A 496 33.94 33.65 -36.41
N ILE A 497 33.03 32.69 -36.60
CA ILE A 497 32.58 32.33 -37.95
C ILE A 497 31.76 33.45 -38.59
N LYS A 498 30.87 34.13 -37.84
CA LYS A 498 30.12 35.30 -38.33
C LYS A 498 31.02 36.43 -38.82
N ASN A 499 32.18 36.59 -38.18
CA ASN A 499 33.20 37.58 -38.54
C ASN A 499 34.24 37.08 -39.56
N THR A 500 34.08 35.87 -40.12
CA THR A 500 35.00 35.26 -41.11
C THR A 500 36.43 34.99 -40.59
N VAL A 501 36.63 34.89 -39.28
CA VAL A 501 37.97 34.65 -38.64
C VAL A 501 38.08 33.23 -38.04
N GLY A 502 36.98 32.47 -37.98
CA GLY A 502 36.94 31.10 -37.46
C GLY A 502 36.84 30.03 -38.54
N ARG A 503 37.32 28.81 -38.26
CA ARG A 503 37.11 27.67 -39.17
C ARG A 503 35.72 27.07 -38.94
N PRO A 504 34.92 26.78 -39.97
CA PRO A 504 33.59 26.18 -39.79
C PRO A 504 33.54 24.89 -38.97
N ILE A 505 34.62 24.10 -38.98
CA ILE A 505 34.69 22.89 -38.16
C ILE A 505 34.71 23.19 -36.65
N GLU A 506 35.23 24.35 -36.23
CA GLU A 506 35.29 24.75 -34.80
C GLU A 506 33.88 24.98 -34.25
N VAL A 507 33.02 25.69 -34.99
CA VAL A 507 31.63 25.95 -34.57
C VAL A 507 30.76 24.69 -34.61
N VAL A 508 30.96 23.80 -35.59
CA VAL A 508 30.25 22.51 -35.64
C VAL A 508 30.64 21.63 -34.46
N ASN A 509 31.94 21.52 -34.18
CA ASN A 509 32.44 20.74 -33.04
C ASN A 509 31.99 21.33 -31.68
N SER A 510 31.99 22.66 -31.52
CA SER A 510 31.51 23.28 -30.29
C SER A 510 29.99 23.16 -30.12
N LEU A 511 29.22 23.11 -31.21
CA LEU A 511 27.79 22.80 -31.19
C LEU A 511 27.54 21.36 -30.72
N GLU A 512 28.28 20.38 -31.24
CA GLU A 512 28.21 18.98 -30.79
C GLU A 512 28.50 18.85 -29.29
N LEU A 513 29.58 19.51 -28.82
CA LEU A 513 29.94 19.55 -27.40
C LEU A 513 28.86 20.23 -26.54
N LEU A 514 28.23 21.30 -27.04
CA LEU A 514 27.14 21.99 -26.35
C LEU A 514 25.89 21.09 -26.26
N ASN A 515 25.54 20.42 -27.35
CA ASN A 515 24.41 19.49 -27.40
C ASN A 515 24.60 18.38 -26.37
N GLN A 516 25.76 17.70 -26.39
CA GLN A 516 26.08 16.64 -25.44
C GLN A 516 26.08 17.15 -23.99
N ALA A 517 26.68 18.32 -23.73
CA ALA A 517 26.74 18.87 -22.37
C ALA A 517 25.35 19.25 -21.81
N ARG A 518 24.42 19.71 -22.66
CA ARG A 518 23.03 19.99 -22.25
C ARG A 518 22.31 18.70 -21.85
N VAL A 519 22.39 17.66 -22.69
CA VAL A 519 21.77 16.36 -22.44
C VAL A 519 22.35 15.72 -21.17
N ASP A 520 23.67 15.73 -21.00
CA ASP A 520 24.34 15.20 -19.81
C ASP A 520 23.95 15.95 -18.53
N ARG A 521 23.79 17.27 -18.62
CA ARG A 521 23.32 18.09 -17.50
C ARG A 521 21.89 17.71 -17.09
N ILE A 522 20.98 17.56 -18.04
CA ILE A 522 19.59 17.16 -17.78
C ILE A 522 19.56 15.80 -17.09
N ARG A 523 20.23 14.80 -17.68
CA ARG A 523 20.33 13.45 -17.10
C ARG A 523 20.89 13.48 -15.68
N ALA A 524 21.95 14.24 -15.45
CA ALA A 524 22.55 14.36 -14.11
C ALA A 524 21.60 14.98 -13.07
N VAL A 525 20.78 15.99 -13.42
CA VAL A 525 19.75 16.52 -12.49
C VAL A 525 18.69 15.47 -12.21
N MET A 526 18.19 14.82 -13.25
CA MET A 526 17.10 13.84 -13.10
C MET A 526 17.55 12.63 -12.30
N ASP A 527 18.77 12.13 -12.53
CA ASP A 527 19.37 11.05 -11.74
C ASP A 527 19.62 11.46 -10.27
N TYR A 528 19.96 12.73 -10.02
CA TYR A 528 20.04 13.25 -8.65
C TYR A 528 18.67 13.29 -7.98
N ASN A 529 17.64 13.81 -8.64
CA ASN A 529 16.29 13.88 -8.09
C ASN A 529 15.69 12.49 -7.83
N LYS A 530 15.89 11.53 -8.75
CA LYS A 530 15.53 10.13 -8.54
C LYS A 530 16.27 9.52 -7.35
N ALA A 531 17.58 9.77 -7.22
CA ALA A 531 18.36 9.27 -6.10
C ALA A 531 17.91 9.86 -4.75
N GLU A 532 17.54 11.14 -4.70
CA GLU A 532 17.00 11.80 -3.51
C GLU A 532 15.67 11.19 -3.06
N VAL A 533 14.73 10.98 -4.00
CA VAL A 533 13.45 10.32 -3.68
C VAL A 533 13.67 8.86 -3.27
N ARG A 534 14.55 8.11 -3.94
CA ARG A 534 14.94 6.75 -3.53
C ARG A 534 15.48 6.72 -2.11
N LEU A 535 16.41 7.63 -1.79
CA LEU A 535 16.96 7.73 -0.43
C LEU A 535 15.86 8.04 0.57
N PHE A 536 15.01 9.03 0.30
CA PHE A 536 13.91 9.40 1.20
C PHE A 536 12.95 8.23 1.47
N VAL A 537 12.52 7.53 0.41
CA VAL A 537 11.65 6.35 0.54
C VAL A 537 12.35 5.21 1.26
N SER A 538 13.67 5.08 1.07
CA SER A 538 14.47 4.08 1.77
C SER A 538 14.50 4.27 3.30
N LEU A 539 14.11 5.45 3.79
CA LEU A 539 13.95 5.74 5.23
C LEU A 539 12.56 5.31 5.77
N GLY A 540 11.66 4.83 4.92
CA GLY A 540 10.34 4.29 5.28
C GLY A 540 9.17 5.24 5.08
N SER A 541 9.38 6.43 4.51
CA SER A 541 8.31 7.39 4.22
C SER A 541 7.86 7.30 2.75
N PRO A 542 6.58 7.56 2.41
CA PRO A 542 6.18 7.75 1.01
C PRO A 542 6.89 8.97 0.43
N PRO A 543 7.08 9.07 -0.91
CA PRO A 543 7.64 10.26 -1.53
C PRO A 543 6.94 11.55 -1.05
N PRO A 544 7.68 12.63 -0.79
CA PRO A 544 7.07 13.86 -0.31
C PRO A 544 6.16 14.45 -1.39
N LEU A 545 5.00 14.94 -0.98
CA LEU A 545 4.14 15.73 -1.84
C LEU A 545 4.76 17.12 -1.98
N GLY A 546 4.95 17.58 -3.22
CA GLY A 546 5.43 18.93 -3.51
C GLY A 546 4.31 19.97 -3.47
N GLU A 547 4.62 21.18 -3.94
CA GLU A 547 3.57 22.16 -4.25
C GLU A 547 2.69 21.61 -5.37
N SER A 548 1.38 21.82 -5.25
CA SER A 548 0.44 21.47 -6.33
C SER A 548 0.46 22.56 -7.39
N ALA A 549 0.25 22.19 -8.65
CA ALA A 549 0.07 23.12 -9.75
C ALA A 549 -0.96 24.20 -9.38
N THR A 550 -0.62 25.46 -9.66
CA THR A 550 -1.50 26.61 -9.41
C THR A 550 -2.69 26.63 -10.38
N GLU A 551 -2.56 25.94 -11.52
CA GLU A 551 -3.62 25.81 -12.52
C GLU A 551 -4.51 24.59 -12.24
N PRO A 552 -5.84 24.72 -12.44
CA PRO A 552 -6.77 23.60 -12.25
C PRO A 552 -6.52 22.52 -13.32
N ILE A 553 -6.08 21.34 -12.88
CA ILE A 553 -5.88 20.15 -13.73
C ILE A 553 -7.27 19.55 -14.06
N PRO A 554 -7.56 19.18 -15.32
CA PRO A 554 -8.80 18.51 -15.69
C PRO A 554 -8.98 17.17 -14.96
N PRO A 555 -10.19 16.57 -14.93
CA PRO A 555 -10.37 15.25 -14.34
C PRO A 555 -9.51 14.20 -15.04
N ALA A 556 -8.89 13.32 -14.25
CA ALA A 556 -7.97 12.31 -14.77
C ALA A 556 -8.70 11.29 -15.68
N PRO A 557 -8.12 10.93 -16.84
CA PRO A 557 -8.68 9.95 -17.75
C PRO A 557 -8.41 8.53 -17.22
N ILE A 558 -9.18 8.06 -16.24
CA ILE A 558 -8.97 6.74 -15.62
C ILE A 558 -9.27 5.62 -16.62
N ALA A 559 -8.38 4.63 -16.70
CA ALA A 559 -8.55 3.48 -17.57
C ALA A 559 -9.72 2.60 -17.11
N SER A 560 -10.48 2.07 -18.08
CA SER A 560 -11.49 1.05 -17.80
C SER A 560 -10.86 -0.34 -17.71
N PRO A 561 -11.33 -1.22 -16.80
CA PRO A 561 -12.39 -1.00 -15.82
C PRO A 561 -11.92 -0.16 -14.61
N PRO A 562 -12.84 0.59 -13.95
CA PRO A 562 -12.52 1.30 -12.72
C PRO A 562 -12.22 0.32 -11.58
N LEU A 563 -11.44 0.77 -10.60
CA LEU A 563 -11.14 -0.05 -9.43
C LEU A 563 -12.41 -0.39 -8.64
N PRO A 564 -12.53 -1.62 -8.09
CA PRO A 564 -13.62 -1.94 -7.20
C PRO A 564 -13.51 -1.09 -5.92
N PRO A 565 -14.64 -0.68 -5.32
CA PRO A 565 -14.59 0.01 -4.04
C PRO A 565 -13.86 -0.87 -3.02
N LEU A 566 -13.07 -0.25 -2.14
CA LEU A 566 -12.55 -0.93 -0.97
C LEU A 566 -13.72 -1.64 -0.31
N ALA A 567 -13.62 -2.97 -0.14
CA ALA A 567 -14.72 -3.75 0.39
C ALA A 567 -15.08 -3.10 1.73
N ALA A 568 -16.22 -2.41 1.76
CA ALA A 568 -16.64 -1.70 2.95
C ALA A 568 -16.99 -2.79 3.95
N MET A 569 -16.02 -3.21 4.75
CA MET A 569 -16.25 -3.94 5.96
C MET A 569 -16.89 -2.97 6.94
N ARG A 570 -18.14 -2.56 6.64
CA ARG A 570 -19.09 -2.23 7.69
C ARG A 570 -19.02 -3.41 8.62
N ALA A 571 -18.55 -3.18 9.85
CA ALA A 571 -18.72 -4.13 10.92
C ALA A 571 -20.17 -4.61 10.82
N ALA A 572 -20.36 -5.89 10.53
CA ALA A 572 -21.69 -6.47 10.66
C ALA A 572 -22.15 -6.16 12.10
N PRO A 573 -23.38 -5.64 12.28
CA PRO A 573 -23.87 -5.24 13.60
C PRO A 573 -23.80 -6.37 14.62
#